data_AF-A0A5J5EK78-F1
#
_entry.id   AF-A0A5J5EK78-F1
#
_cell.length_a   1.000
_cell.length_b   1.000
_cell.length_c   1.000
_cell.angle_alpha   90.00
_cell.angle_beta   90.00
_cell.angle_gamma   90.00
#
_symmetry.space_group_name_H-M   'P 1'
#
loop_
_entity.id
_entity.type
_entity.pdbx_description
1 polymer ?
#
loop_
_entity_poly.entity_id
_entity_poly.type
_entity_poly.pdbx_seq_one_letter_code
_entity_poly.pdbx_strand_id
1 'polypeptide(L)'
;MVLLEEEPHRLLASVQENFGIDGDTAQIARISDDLKSLQSSRQKTKDDQQRLLRNLTRALNAAKQTHDEAAKTHQSARHVEKLYELDREKFNLGKKILDLEKQTHLLEGQLAQLRQELDNLDADDPTDRAVQEEDDGTTLKLHVYRGLGIELEEDGAGGYSKAIVRNVAKGDFNIVNLEEKKWTRHFYVNYFWDLL
;
A
#
# COMPACT_ATOMS: atom_id res chain seq x y z
N MET A 1 -48.31 -81.05 -85.42
CA MET A 1 -47.51 -81.44 -84.24
C MET A 1 -46.10 -81.69 -84.74
N VAL A 2 -45.30 -80.63 -84.80
CA VAL A 2 -43.94 -80.67 -85.35
C VAL A 2 -43.06 -81.33 -84.29
N LEU A 3 -42.77 -82.61 -84.48
CA LEU A 3 -41.69 -83.28 -83.76
C LEU A 3 -40.38 -82.67 -84.24
N LEU A 4 -39.49 -82.40 -83.28
CA LEU A 4 -38.22 -81.67 -83.41
C LEU A 4 -37.49 -81.95 -84.74
N GLU A 5 -37.01 -80.89 -85.40
CA GLU A 5 -36.23 -80.97 -86.65
C GLU A 5 -34.88 -81.69 -86.48
N GLU A 6 -34.42 -81.88 -85.23
CA GLU A 6 -33.26 -82.69 -84.88
C GLU A 6 -33.60 -83.72 -83.81
N GLU A 7 -33.00 -84.91 -83.95
CA GLU A 7 -33.14 -85.96 -82.95
C GLU A 7 -32.56 -85.47 -81.60
N PRO A 8 -33.31 -85.50 -80.49
CA PRO A 8 -32.96 -84.83 -79.23
C PRO A 8 -31.63 -85.32 -78.63
N HIS A 9 -31.21 -86.54 -78.96
CA HIS A 9 -29.92 -87.09 -78.52
C HIS A 9 -28.72 -86.38 -79.18
N ARG A 10 -28.85 -85.85 -80.41
CA ARG A 10 -27.79 -85.10 -81.09
C ARG A 10 -27.61 -83.71 -80.49
N LEU A 11 -28.71 -83.05 -80.12
CA LEU A 11 -28.68 -81.77 -79.41
C LEU A 11 -28.04 -81.92 -78.02
N LEU A 12 -28.35 -82.99 -77.29
CA LEU A 12 -27.72 -83.26 -76.00
C LEU A 12 -26.21 -83.53 -76.15
N ALA A 13 -25.80 -84.28 -77.17
CA ALA A 13 -24.39 -84.54 -77.45
C ALA A 13 -23.64 -83.26 -77.84
N SER A 14 -24.23 -82.40 -78.69
CA SER A 14 -23.59 -81.13 -79.08
C SER A 14 -23.50 -80.14 -77.93
N VAL A 15 -24.50 -80.10 -77.04
CA VAL A 15 -24.44 -79.29 -75.81
C VAL A 15 -23.36 -79.83 -74.87
N GLN A 16 -23.25 -81.16 -74.73
CA GLN A 16 -22.22 -81.77 -73.88
C GLN A 16 -20.80 -81.52 -74.42
N GLU A 17 -20.59 -81.58 -75.73
CA GLU A 17 -19.29 -81.30 -76.36
C GLU A 17 -18.90 -79.81 -76.28
N ASN A 18 -19.88 -78.92 -76.39
CA ASN A 18 -19.65 -77.48 -76.29
C ASN A 18 -19.62 -76.95 -74.84
N PHE A 19 -19.87 -77.80 -73.84
CA PHE A 19 -19.84 -77.40 -72.44
C PHE A 19 -18.40 -77.41 -71.91
N GLY A 20 -17.71 -76.28 -72.08
CA GLY A 20 -16.28 -76.10 -71.79
C GLY A 20 -15.91 -76.00 -70.31
N ILE A 21 -16.09 -77.06 -69.54
CA ILE A 21 -15.75 -77.11 -68.10
C ILE A 21 -14.28 -76.81 -67.83
N ASP A 22 -13.39 -77.33 -68.68
CA ASP A 22 -11.93 -77.17 -68.50
C ASP A 22 -11.48 -75.72 -68.68
N GLY A 23 -12.17 -74.97 -69.55
CA GLY A 23 -11.92 -73.54 -69.74
C GLY A 23 -12.30 -72.74 -68.50
N ASP A 24 -13.50 -72.97 -67.97
CA ASP A 24 -14.01 -72.27 -66.78
C ASP A 24 -13.19 -72.60 -65.52
N THR A 25 -12.81 -73.86 -65.35
CA THR A 25 -11.96 -74.28 -64.21
C THR A 25 -10.57 -73.64 -64.29
N ALA A 26 -9.98 -73.52 -65.49
CA ALA A 26 -8.73 -72.80 -65.69
C ALA A 26 -8.87 -71.29 -65.40
N GLN A 27 -9.99 -70.66 -65.78
CA GLN A 27 -10.24 -69.24 -65.43
C GLN A 27 -10.40 -69.05 -63.92
N ILE A 28 -11.14 -69.94 -63.24
CA ILE A 28 -11.30 -69.89 -61.78
C ILE A 28 -9.94 -70.05 -61.09
N ALA A 29 -9.08 -70.96 -61.55
CA ALA A 29 -7.73 -71.12 -61.02
C ALA A 29 -6.91 -69.83 -61.19
N ARG A 30 -6.96 -69.21 -62.37
CA ARG A 30 -6.29 -67.94 -62.65
C ARG A 30 -6.78 -66.80 -61.75
N ILE A 31 -8.10 -66.67 -61.58
CA ILE A 31 -8.69 -65.65 -60.69
C ILE A 31 -8.23 -65.87 -59.24
N SER A 32 -8.18 -67.13 -58.78
CA SER A 32 -7.68 -67.46 -57.44
C SER A 32 -6.22 -67.02 -57.27
N ASP A 33 -5.37 -67.24 -58.27
CA ASP A 33 -3.97 -66.84 -58.21
C ASP A 33 -3.79 -65.32 -58.27
N ASP A 34 -4.58 -64.63 -59.09
CA ASP A 34 -4.62 -63.17 -59.13
C ASP A 34 -5.07 -62.58 -57.77
N LEU A 35 -6.08 -63.19 -57.12
CA LEU A 35 -6.53 -62.80 -55.78
C LEU A 35 -5.45 -62.99 -54.72
N LYS A 36 -4.72 -64.11 -54.76
CA LYS A 36 -3.58 -64.35 -53.84
C LYS A 36 -2.47 -63.32 -54.07
N SER A 37 -2.14 -63.04 -55.33
CA SER A 37 -1.16 -62.01 -55.69
C SER A 37 -1.58 -60.63 -55.17
N LEU A 38 -2.84 -60.24 -55.41
CA LEU A 38 -3.40 -58.98 -54.93
C LEU A 38 -3.41 -58.89 -53.40
N GLN A 39 -3.78 -59.96 -52.71
CA GLN A 39 -3.74 -60.03 -51.24
C GLN A 39 -2.30 -59.84 -50.72
N SER A 40 -1.32 -60.49 -51.34
CA SER A 40 0.08 -60.36 -50.96
C SER A 40 0.61 -58.93 -51.16
N SER A 41 0.22 -58.27 -52.25
CA SER A 41 0.57 -56.88 -52.55
C SER A 41 -0.05 -55.92 -51.53
N ARG A 42 -1.36 -56.07 -51.25
CA ARG A 42 -2.07 -55.28 -50.24
C ARG A 42 -1.47 -55.43 -48.86
N GLN A 43 -1.11 -56.66 -48.47
CA GLN A 43 -0.49 -56.92 -47.18
C GLN A 43 0.87 -56.23 -47.07
N LYS A 44 1.71 -56.30 -48.10
CA LYS A 44 2.99 -55.56 -48.14
C LYS A 44 2.78 -54.05 -47.99
N THR A 45 1.88 -53.46 -48.77
CA THR A 45 1.58 -52.02 -48.68
C THR A 45 1.09 -51.62 -47.29
N LYS A 46 0.23 -52.43 -46.67
CA LYS A 46 -0.26 -52.19 -45.32
C LYS A 46 0.88 -52.25 -44.30
N ASP A 47 1.76 -53.23 -44.40
CA ASP A 47 2.90 -53.39 -43.49
C ASP A 47 3.90 -52.23 -43.65
N ASP A 48 4.14 -51.77 -44.88
CA ASP A 48 5.00 -50.62 -45.16
C ASP A 48 4.42 -49.32 -44.59
N GLN A 49 3.12 -49.08 -44.77
CA GLN A 49 2.44 -47.92 -44.18
C GLN A 49 2.46 -47.97 -42.65
N GLN A 50 2.27 -49.14 -42.05
CA GLN A 50 2.37 -49.30 -40.59
C GLN A 50 3.78 -49.02 -40.07
N ARG A 51 4.82 -49.47 -40.79
CA ARG A 51 6.22 -49.16 -40.46
C ARG A 51 6.48 -47.66 -40.55
N LEU A 52 6.02 -47.02 -41.62
CA LEU A 52 6.16 -45.58 -41.82
C LEU A 52 5.47 -44.80 -40.70
N LEU A 53 4.23 -45.15 -40.35
CA LEU A 53 3.50 -44.53 -39.24
C LEU A 53 4.23 -44.69 -37.91
N ARG A 54 4.74 -45.89 -37.60
CA ARG A 54 5.53 -46.11 -36.37
C ARG A 54 6.79 -45.25 -36.34
N ASN A 55 7.48 -45.10 -37.46
CA ASN A 55 8.67 -44.26 -37.56
C ASN A 55 8.34 -42.78 -37.38
N LEU A 56 7.28 -42.29 -38.04
CA LEU A 56 6.83 -40.91 -37.88
C LEU A 56 6.38 -40.62 -36.45
N THR A 57 5.65 -41.54 -35.80
CA THR A 57 5.24 -41.37 -34.40
C THR A 57 6.45 -41.30 -33.47
N ARG A 58 7.48 -42.13 -33.69
CA ARG A 58 8.74 -42.05 -32.92
C ARG A 58 9.47 -40.72 -33.15
N ALA A 59 9.58 -40.28 -34.40
CA ALA A 59 10.21 -39.00 -34.73
C ALA A 59 9.46 -37.81 -34.12
N LEU A 60 8.12 -37.83 -34.16
CA LEU A 60 7.27 -36.81 -33.57
C LEU A 60 7.41 -36.77 -32.05
N ASN A 61 7.46 -37.93 -31.38
CA ASN A 61 7.65 -37.99 -29.94
C ASN A 61 9.03 -37.46 -29.53
N ALA A 62 10.08 -37.81 -30.29
CA ALA A 62 11.42 -37.26 -30.07
C ALA A 62 11.45 -35.73 -30.24
N ALA A 63 10.81 -35.21 -31.31
CA ALA A 63 10.74 -33.76 -31.56
C ALA A 63 9.92 -33.01 -30.49
N LYS A 64 8.86 -33.62 -29.96
CA LYS A 64 8.10 -33.06 -28.83
C LYS A 64 8.94 -33.02 -27.56
N GLN A 65 9.65 -34.10 -27.26
CA GLN A 65 10.51 -34.15 -26.09
C GLN A 65 11.62 -33.10 -26.15
N THR A 66 12.30 -32.95 -27.30
CA THR A 66 13.36 -31.93 -27.45
C THR A 66 12.79 -30.52 -27.34
N HIS A 67 11.60 -30.27 -27.90
CA HIS A 67 10.92 -28.98 -27.75
C HIS A 67 10.58 -28.68 -26.28
N ASP A 68 10.02 -29.65 -25.56
CA ASP A 68 9.63 -29.46 -24.16
C ASP A 68 10.86 -29.27 -23.25
N GLU A 69 11.95 -29.97 -23.53
CA GLU A 69 13.24 -29.76 -22.87
C GLU A 69 13.80 -28.36 -23.14
N ALA A 70 13.79 -27.91 -24.40
CA ALA A 70 14.21 -26.56 -24.77
C ALA A 70 13.32 -25.46 -24.15
N ALA A 71 12.01 -25.68 -24.08
CA ALA A 71 11.09 -24.75 -23.45
C ALA A 71 11.38 -24.63 -21.94
N LYS A 72 11.63 -25.75 -21.25
CA LYS A 72 11.97 -25.76 -19.83
C LYS A 72 13.31 -25.07 -19.55
N THR A 73 14.32 -25.29 -20.38
CA THR A 73 15.63 -24.62 -20.21
C THR A 73 15.53 -23.12 -20.43
N HIS A 74 14.81 -22.68 -21.49
CA HIS A 74 14.58 -21.26 -21.73
C HIS A 74 13.76 -20.58 -20.62
N GLN A 75 12.73 -21.24 -20.09
CA GLN A 75 11.95 -20.72 -18.96
C GLN A 75 12.80 -20.58 -17.70
N SER A 76 13.65 -21.57 -17.39
CA SER A 76 14.57 -21.51 -16.26
C SER A 76 15.55 -20.33 -16.38
N ALA A 77 16.15 -20.14 -17.57
CA ALA A 77 17.06 -19.02 -17.82
C ALA A 77 16.36 -17.65 -17.63
N ARG A 78 15.16 -17.47 -18.18
CA ARG A 78 14.35 -16.25 -18.00
C ARG A 78 13.97 -16.01 -16.53
N HIS A 79 13.63 -17.10 -15.82
CA HIS A 79 13.31 -17.01 -14.39
C HIS A 79 14.51 -16.54 -13.58
N VAL A 80 15.71 -17.07 -13.85
CA VAL A 80 16.95 -16.67 -13.19
C VAL A 80 17.29 -15.20 -13.46
N GLU A 81 17.16 -14.74 -14.70
CA GLU A 81 17.33 -13.32 -15.05
C GLU A 81 16.36 -12.42 -14.27
N LYS A 82 15.07 -12.80 -14.22
CA LYS A 82 14.06 -12.06 -13.47
C LYS A 82 14.35 -12.03 -11.97
N LEU A 83 14.88 -13.12 -11.42
CA LEU A 83 15.27 -13.20 -10.01
C LEU A 83 16.40 -12.20 -9.71
N TYR A 84 17.42 -12.10 -10.58
CA TYR A 84 18.48 -11.09 -10.42
C TYR A 84 17.97 -9.65 -10.55
N GLU A 85 17.01 -9.38 -11.43
CA GLU A 85 16.37 -8.05 -11.49
C GLU A 85 15.66 -7.71 -10.18
N LEU A 86 14.87 -8.64 -9.65
CA LEU A 86 14.14 -8.46 -8.39
C LEU A 86 15.11 -8.30 -7.21
N ASP A 87 16.22 -9.03 -7.18
CA ASP A 87 17.25 -8.86 -6.15
C ASP A 87 17.91 -7.48 -6.21
N ARG A 88 18.16 -6.95 -7.42
CA ARG A 88 18.66 -5.57 -7.59
C ARG A 88 17.63 -4.55 -7.11
N GLU A 89 16.36 -4.72 -7.47
CA GLU A 89 15.28 -3.86 -7.00
C GLU A 89 15.14 -3.90 -5.48
N LYS A 90 15.19 -5.09 -4.88
CA LYS A 90 15.16 -5.30 -3.43
C LYS A 90 16.34 -4.60 -2.75
N PHE A 91 17.55 -4.73 -3.28
CA PHE A 91 18.73 -4.05 -2.73
C PHE A 91 18.61 -2.52 -2.85
N ASN A 92 18.14 -2.02 -3.99
CA ASN A 92 17.91 -0.60 -4.21
C ASN A 92 16.84 -0.04 -3.28
N LEU A 93 15.75 -0.76 -3.06
CA LEU A 93 14.69 -0.40 -2.11
C LEU A 93 15.22 -0.41 -0.68
N GLY A 94 15.96 -1.44 -0.28
CA GLY A 94 16.60 -1.49 1.03
C GLY A 94 17.53 -0.30 1.28
N LYS A 95 18.31 0.10 0.28
CA LYS A 95 19.15 1.31 0.35
C LYS A 95 18.32 2.58 0.53
N LYS A 96 17.24 2.75 -0.26
CA LYS A 96 16.34 3.90 -0.13
C LYS A 96 15.67 3.96 1.24
N ILE A 97 15.25 2.82 1.79
CA ILE A 97 14.67 2.73 3.13
C ILE A 97 15.70 3.19 4.16
N LEU A 98 16.93 2.67 4.10
CA LEU A 98 18.00 3.08 5.01
C LEU A 98 18.30 4.59 4.93
N ASP A 99 18.34 5.14 3.72
CA ASP A 99 18.58 6.57 3.53
C ASP A 99 17.43 7.43 4.09
N LEU A 100 16.17 6.98 3.95
CA LEU A 100 15.01 7.61 4.56
C LEU A 100 15.02 7.49 6.09
N GLU A 101 15.36 6.32 6.65
CA GLU A 101 15.48 6.11 8.10
C GLU A 101 16.52 7.06 8.72
N LYS A 102 17.67 7.24 8.06
CA LYS A 102 18.67 8.22 8.50
C LYS A 102 18.14 9.65 8.49
N GLN A 103 17.38 10.03 7.46
CA GLN A 103 16.77 11.36 7.38
C GLN A 103 15.73 11.55 8.48
N THR A 104 14.89 10.55 8.73
CA THR A 104 13.91 10.57 9.81
C THR A 104 14.59 10.74 11.16
N HIS A 105 15.64 9.98 11.47
CA HIS A 105 16.39 10.13 12.72
C HIS A 105 17.04 11.51 12.86
N LEU A 106 17.54 12.09 11.77
CA LEU A 106 18.11 13.44 11.80
C LEU A 106 17.03 14.49 12.09
N LEU A 107 15.88 14.39 11.44
CA LEU A 107 14.74 15.29 11.65
C LEU A 107 14.15 15.13 13.06
N GLU A 108 14.02 13.91 13.57
CA GLU A 108 13.61 13.63 14.95
C GLU A 108 14.56 14.27 15.97
N GLY A 109 15.88 14.18 15.73
CA GLY A 109 16.89 14.84 16.55
C GLY A 109 16.76 16.36 16.55
N GLN A 110 16.57 16.96 15.37
CA GLN A 110 16.34 18.41 15.24
C GLN A 110 15.05 18.86 15.94
N LEU A 111 13.98 18.06 15.82
CA LEU A 111 12.70 18.34 16.46
C LEU A 111 12.83 18.26 17.99
N ALA A 112 13.56 17.27 18.50
CA ALA A 112 13.85 17.17 19.94
C ALA A 112 14.66 18.38 20.46
N GLN A 113 15.67 18.83 19.71
CA GLN A 113 16.45 20.03 20.03
C GLN A 113 15.56 21.29 20.05
N LEU A 114 14.76 21.51 19.01
CA LEU A 114 13.86 22.66 18.92
C LEU A 114 12.79 22.65 20.03
N ARG A 115 12.28 21.48 20.41
CA ARG A 115 11.37 21.35 21.56
C ARG A 115 12.05 21.74 22.86
N GLN A 116 13.27 21.29 23.08
CA GLN A 116 14.03 21.66 24.27
C GLN A 116 14.35 23.16 24.29
N GLU A 117 14.69 23.75 23.15
CA GLU A 117 14.88 25.21 23.04
C GLU A 117 13.60 25.99 23.35
N LEU A 118 12.44 25.50 22.87
CA LEU A 118 11.14 26.08 23.16
C LEU A 118 10.80 25.98 24.66
N ASP A 119 10.97 24.81 25.26
CA ASP A 119 10.74 24.58 26.70
C ASP A 119 11.64 25.48 27.56
N ASN A 120 12.91 25.66 27.16
CA ASN A 120 13.83 26.56 27.84
C ASN A 120 13.39 28.03 27.71
N LEU A 121 12.92 28.44 26.53
CA LEU A 121 12.46 29.80 26.29
C LEU A 121 11.17 30.11 27.07
N ASP A 122 10.22 29.18 27.10
CA ASP A 122 8.99 29.28 27.89
C ASP A 122 9.31 29.36 29.40
N ALA A 123 10.35 28.65 29.87
CA ALA A 123 10.80 28.73 31.28
C ALA A 123 11.55 30.03 31.63
N ASP A 124 12.11 30.70 30.63
CA ASP A 124 12.83 31.97 30.77
C ASP A 124 11.94 33.20 30.44
N ASP A 125 10.63 33.01 30.26
CA ASP A 125 9.72 34.11 29.95
C ASP A 125 9.72 35.17 31.09
N PRO A 126 10.23 36.39 30.83
CA PRO A 126 10.38 37.41 31.87
C PRO A 126 9.02 37.92 32.37
N THR A 127 7.94 37.69 31.62
CA THR A 127 6.58 38.02 32.03
C THR A 127 6.13 37.19 33.24
N ASP A 128 6.42 35.90 33.31
CA ASP A 128 6.06 35.06 34.46
C ASP A 128 6.91 35.37 35.71
N ARG A 129 8.18 35.75 35.54
CA ARG A 129 9.05 36.18 36.65
C ARG A 129 8.70 37.57 37.17
N ALA A 130 8.38 38.52 36.29
CA ALA A 130 7.98 39.87 36.67
C ALA A 130 6.60 39.91 37.34
N VAL A 131 5.64 39.09 36.86
CA VAL A 131 4.30 39.00 37.46
C VAL A 131 4.36 38.41 38.88
N GLN A 132 5.26 37.46 39.16
CA GLN A 132 5.41 36.91 40.52
C GLN A 132 6.09 37.86 41.53
N GLU A 133 6.99 38.74 41.09
CA GLU A 133 7.69 39.68 41.97
C GLU A 133 6.93 41.01 42.16
N GLU A 134 6.12 41.44 41.18
CA GLU A 134 5.38 42.71 41.24
C GLU A 134 3.88 42.60 41.59
N ASP A 135 3.27 41.40 41.68
CA ASP A 135 1.87 41.22 42.10
C ASP A 135 1.65 41.49 43.62
N ASP A 136 1.80 42.76 43.98
CA ASP A 136 0.65 43.65 44.03
C ASP A 136 -0.39 43.37 45.14
N GLY A 137 0.09 43.04 46.34
CA GLY A 137 -0.71 43.21 47.56
C GLY A 137 -0.75 44.68 48.02
N THR A 138 0.31 45.42 47.78
CA THR A 138 0.50 46.80 48.25
C THR A 138 0.07 47.84 47.22
N THR A 139 0.34 47.63 45.94
CA THR A 139 -0.03 48.58 44.87
C THR A 139 -1.56 48.60 44.66
N LEU A 140 -2.26 47.47 44.89
CA LEU A 140 -3.70 47.29 44.79
C LEU A 140 -4.40 47.91 45.99
N LYS A 141 -3.83 47.73 47.19
CA LYS A 141 -4.28 48.47 48.39
C LYS A 141 -4.09 49.98 48.19
N LEU A 142 -2.96 50.41 47.63
CA LEU A 142 -2.70 51.82 47.34
C LEU A 142 -3.71 52.37 46.31
N HIS A 143 -4.05 51.59 45.30
CA HIS A 143 -5.04 51.94 44.29
C HIS A 143 -6.44 52.08 44.89
N VAL A 144 -6.84 51.16 45.76
CA VAL A 144 -8.12 51.24 46.50
C VAL A 144 -8.17 52.48 47.40
N TYR A 145 -7.10 52.76 48.16
CA TYR A 145 -7.07 53.94 49.03
C TYR A 145 -7.06 55.26 48.26
N ARG A 146 -6.40 55.32 47.10
CA ARG A 146 -6.49 56.48 46.19
C ARG A 146 -7.88 56.61 45.56
N GLY A 147 -8.52 55.49 45.19
CA GLY A 147 -9.90 55.47 44.67
C GLY A 147 -10.94 55.95 45.68
N LEU A 148 -10.68 55.73 46.98
CA LEU A 148 -11.47 56.30 48.09
C LEU A 148 -11.23 57.81 48.28
N GLY A 149 -10.32 58.43 47.53
CA GLY A 149 -10.05 59.86 47.59
C GLY A 149 -9.09 60.26 48.71
N ILE A 150 -8.30 59.33 49.26
CA ILE A 150 -7.28 59.60 50.27
C ILE A 150 -5.92 59.73 49.57
N GLU A 151 -5.39 60.94 49.55
CA GLU A 151 -4.04 61.26 49.04
C GLU A 151 -3.12 61.64 50.21
N LEU A 152 -1.92 61.10 50.23
CA LEU A 152 -0.91 61.39 51.27
C LEU A 152 0.17 62.29 50.67
N GLU A 153 0.46 63.40 51.33
CA GLU A 153 1.56 64.31 50.97
C GLU A 153 2.76 64.02 51.89
N GLU A 154 3.90 63.73 51.26
CA GLU A 154 5.15 63.43 51.96
C GLU A 154 5.87 64.72 52.36
N ASP A 155 6.28 64.79 53.62
CA ASP A 155 7.15 65.83 54.13
C ASP A 155 8.57 65.29 54.02
N GLY A 156 9.43 65.94 53.23
CA GLY A 156 10.69 65.41 52.70
C GLY A 156 11.76 64.93 53.69
N ALA A 157 11.39 64.67 54.95
CA ALA A 157 12.13 63.94 55.97
C ALA A 157 11.72 62.44 56.09
N GLY A 158 10.95 61.91 55.15
CA GLY A 158 10.56 60.48 55.10
C GLY A 158 9.36 60.12 55.99
N GLY A 159 8.52 61.11 56.32
CA GLY A 159 7.26 60.93 57.04
C GLY A 159 6.10 61.60 56.32
N TYR A 160 4.87 61.15 56.55
CA TYR A 160 3.67 61.74 55.98
C TYR A 160 3.11 62.80 56.93
N SER A 161 3.16 64.07 56.52
CA SER A 161 2.73 65.20 57.36
C SER A 161 1.29 65.62 57.09
N LYS A 162 0.76 65.33 55.89
CA LYS A 162 -0.60 65.72 55.50
C LYS A 162 -1.31 64.61 54.73
N ALA A 163 -2.58 64.40 55.04
CA ALA A 163 -3.50 63.59 54.25
C ALA A 163 -4.60 64.51 53.70
N ILE A 164 -4.86 64.40 52.41
CA ILE A 164 -5.96 65.08 51.72
C ILE A 164 -7.04 64.03 51.52
N VAL A 165 -8.22 64.24 52.11
CA VAL A 165 -9.38 63.39 51.88
C VAL A 165 -10.39 64.16 51.06
N ARG A 166 -10.67 63.65 49.86
CA ARG A 166 -11.63 64.21 48.92
C ARG A 166 -12.94 63.44 48.99
N ASN A 167 -14.01 64.09 49.44
CA ASN A 167 -15.34 63.52 49.44
C ASN A 167 -15.98 63.73 48.06
N VAL A 168 -16.03 62.68 47.24
CA VAL A 168 -16.50 62.75 45.84
C VAL A 168 -17.99 63.10 45.76
N ALA A 169 -18.79 62.78 46.78
CA ALA A 169 -20.23 63.02 46.81
C ALA A 169 -20.59 64.48 47.16
N LYS A 170 -19.80 65.13 48.03
CA LYS A 170 -20.04 66.52 48.49
C LYS A 170 -19.20 67.56 47.75
N GLY A 171 -18.12 67.16 47.08
CA GLY A 171 -17.23 68.06 46.35
C GLY A 171 -16.23 68.82 47.23
N ASP A 172 -16.16 68.49 48.52
CA ASP A 172 -15.28 69.13 49.50
C ASP A 172 -13.94 68.38 49.63
N PHE A 173 -12.86 69.12 49.88
CA PHE A 173 -11.54 68.56 50.20
C PHE A 173 -11.14 68.96 51.62
N ASN A 174 -10.78 67.98 52.44
CA ASN A 174 -10.33 68.19 53.80
C ASN A 174 -8.84 67.87 53.90
N ILE A 175 -8.06 68.85 54.37
CA ILE A 175 -6.62 68.70 54.61
C ILE A 175 -6.45 68.36 56.09
N VAL A 176 -5.98 67.15 56.37
CA VAL A 176 -5.73 66.65 57.72
C VAL A 176 -4.23 66.64 57.95
N ASN A 177 -3.74 67.48 58.86
CA ASN A 177 -2.34 67.45 59.29
C ASN A 177 -2.15 66.28 60.27
N LEU A 178 -1.29 65.34 59.91
CA LEU A 178 -0.97 64.13 60.67
C LEU A 178 0.10 64.44 61.72
N GLU A 179 -0.27 65.16 62.79
CA GLU A 179 0.65 65.37 63.90
C GLU A 179 0.61 64.15 64.85
N GLU A 180 1.63 63.29 64.78
CA GLU A 180 1.72 62.02 65.52
C GLU A 180 1.64 62.14 67.06
N LYS A 181 1.92 63.33 67.62
CA LYS A 181 1.97 63.54 69.08
C LYS A 181 0.68 64.08 69.70
N LYS A 182 -0.29 64.58 68.91
CA LYS A 182 -1.46 65.28 69.47
C LYS A 182 -2.72 64.41 69.59
N TRP A 183 -2.86 63.35 68.79
CA TRP A 183 -4.11 62.56 68.74
C TRP A 183 -3.82 61.06 68.61
N THR A 184 -4.70 60.23 69.17
CA THR A 184 -4.58 58.77 69.12
C THR A 184 -4.93 58.25 67.72
N ARG A 185 -4.30 57.15 67.26
CA ARG A 185 -4.61 56.51 65.96
C ARG A 185 -6.11 56.26 65.75
N HIS A 186 -6.82 55.89 66.81
CA HIS A 186 -8.26 55.63 66.77
C HIS A 186 -9.08 56.88 66.41
N PHE A 187 -8.62 58.07 66.82
CA PHE A 187 -9.26 59.33 66.45
C PHE A 187 -9.13 59.58 64.95
N TYR A 188 -7.93 59.44 64.38
CA TYR A 188 -7.71 59.64 62.94
C TYR A 188 -8.50 58.64 62.08
N VAL A 189 -8.60 57.38 62.51
CA VAL A 189 -9.38 56.37 61.77
C VAL A 189 -10.86 56.77 61.72
N ASN A 190 -11.48 57.09 62.87
CA ASN A 190 -12.88 57.49 62.89
C ASN A 190 -13.10 58.79 62.13
N TYR A 191 -12.18 59.75 62.26
CA TYR A 191 -12.24 61.01 61.55
C TYR A 191 -12.14 60.83 60.03
N PHE A 192 -11.27 59.94 59.53
CA PHE A 192 -11.20 59.63 58.10
C PHE A 192 -12.47 58.95 57.59
N TRP A 193 -13.07 58.04 58.37
CA TRP A 193 -14.35 57.40 58.01
C TRP A 193 -15.52 58.38 58.02
N ASP A 194 -15.53 59.38 58.93
CA ASP A 194 -16.55 60.43 58.97
C ASP A 194 -16.44 61.44 57.81
N LEU A 195 -15.25 61.56 57.20
CA LEU A 195 -14.96 62.51 56.12
C LEU A 195 -15.18 61.95 54.70
N LEU A 196 -15.12 60.63 54.53
CA LEU A 196 -15.42 59.92 53.27
C LEU A 196 -16.92 60.00 52.92
#